data_AF-A0A2T3YWR5-F1
#
_entry.id   AF-A0A2T3YWR5-F1
#
_cell.length_a   1.000
_cell.length_b   1.000
_cell.length_c   1.000
_cell.angle_alpha   90.00
_cell.angle_beta   90.00
_cell.angle_gamma   90.00
#
_symmetry.space_group_name_H-M   'P 1'
#
loop_
_entity.id
_entity.type
_entity.pdbx_description
1 polymer ?
#
loop_
_entity_poly.entity_id
_entity_poly.type
_entity_poly.pdbx_seq_one_letter_code
_entity_poly.pdbx_strand_id
1 'polypeptide(L)'
;VRTSSIPESFSTAEDDREGDSGVMDRDVLRGLHIAASAACDEEVDTFVRNKTGLRLRRFLADLMVLETLRDVRPEEGEGQGARRRRSTLRKLKQQVRRSREIRELGMAA
;
A
#
# COMPACT_ATOMS: atom_id res chain seq x y z
N VAL A 1 51.22 -19.88 -6.10
CA VAL A 1 50.01 -20.05 -5.26
C VAL A 1 48.87 -19.33 -5.97
N ARG A 2 47.76 -20.03 -6.26
CA ARG A 2 46.68 -19.58 -7.15
C ARG A 2 45.84 -18.47 -6.49
N THR A 3 45.58 -17.38 -7.22
CA THR A 3 44.61 -16.34 -6.85
C THR A 3 43.23 -16.76 -7.36
N SER A 4 42.30 -17.15 -6.48
CA SER A 4 40.91 -17.38 -6.87
C SER A 4 40.10 -16.10 -6.70
N SER A 5 39.75 -15.47 -7.80
CA SER A 5 38.68 -14.46 -7.86
C SER A 5 37.35 -15.19 -8.03
N ILE A 6 36.45 -15.07 -7.06
CA ILE A 6 35.06 -15.51 -7.21
C ILE A 6 34.33 -14.37 -7.95
N PRO A 7 33.74 -14.60 -9.14
CA PRO A 7 32.80 -13.64 -9.70
C PRO A 7 31.48 -13.84 -8.95
N GLU A 8 31.19 -12.91 -8.04
CA GLU A 8 29.91 -12.85 -7.33
C GLU A 8 28.87 -12.33 -8.34
N SER A 9 28.32 -13.26 -9.11
CA SER A 9 27.16 -13.01 -9.96
C SER A 9 25.96 -12.81 -9.04
N PHE A 10 25.77 -11.59 -8.56
CA PHE A 10 24.46 -11.15 -8.10
C PHE A 10 23.58 -11.07 -9.34
N SER A 11 22.87 -12.16 -9.62
CA SER A 11 21.68 -12.10 -10.41
C SER A 11 20.74 -11.13 -9.69
N THR A 12 20.78 -9.87 -10.08
CA THR A 12 19.69 -8.93 -9.83
C THR A 12 18.49 -9.56 -10.51
N ALA A 13 17.72 -10.31 -9.72
CA ALA A 13 16.35 -10.62 -10.06
C ALA A 13 15.74 -9.26 -10.39
N GLU A 14 15.43 -9.07 -11.67
CA GLU A 14 14.62 -7.98 -12.18
C GLU A 14 13.39 -7.92 -11.27
N ASP A 15 13.44 -7.00 -10.33
CA ASP A 15 12.39 -6.71 -9.38
C ASP A 15 11.37 -5.97 -10.24
N ASP A 16 10.27 -6.64 -10.57
CA ASP A 16 9.07 -6.09 -11.24
C ASP A 16 8.39 -4.98 -10.40
N ARG A 17 9.17 -4.09 -9.78
CA ARG A 17 8.75 -2.80 -9.21
C ARG A 17 8.81 -1.72 -10.28
N GLU A 18 8.16 -1.98 -11.40
CA GLU A 18 7.68 -0.92 -12.29
C GLU A 18 6.48 -0.20 -11.63
N GLY A 19 6.60 0.17 -10.36
CA GLY A 19 5.48 0.54 -9.52
C GLY A 19 5.84 1.69 -8.60
N ASP A 20 5.42 2.89 -8.99
CA ASP A 20 5.45 4.12 -8.19
C ASP A 20 6.80 4.82 -7.97
N SER A 21 7.87 4.42 -8.66
CA SER A 21 9.19 5.10 -8.57
C SER A 21 9.17 6.60 -8.95
N GLY A 22 8.10 7.06 -9.61
CA GLY A 22 7.87 8.47 -9.96
C GLY A 22 6.93 9.24 -9.03
N VAL A 23 6.33 8.60 -8.02
CA VAL A 23 5.39 9.26 -7.11
C VAL A 23 6.12 9.68 -5.84
N MET A 24 6.28 10.99 -5.68
CA MET A 24 6.94 11.55 -4.50
C MET A 24 5.99 11.58 -3.31
N ASP A 25 6.46 11.17 -2.13
CA ASP A 25 5.67 11.23 -0.88
C ASP A 25 5.04 12.61 -0.64
N ARG A 26 5.75 13.68 -1.02
CA ARG A 26 5.24 15.05 -0.96
C ARG A 26 3.94 15.21 -1.76
N ASP A 27 3.89 14.65 -2.96
CA ASP A 27 2.74 14.74 -3.85
C ASP A 27 1.59 13.86 -3.36
N VAL A 28 1.90 12.70 -2.77
CA VAL A 28 0.90 11.84 -2.11
C VAL A 28 0.24 12.57 -0.94
N LEU A 29 1.05 13.13 -0.03
CA LEU A 29 0.55 13.85 1.14
C LEU A 29 -0.23 15.11 0.74
N ARG A 30 0.26 15.84 -0.27
CA ARG A 30 -0.44 16.99 -0.84
C ARG A 30 -1.76 16.58 -1.48
N GLY A 31 -1.78 15.51 -2.25
CA GLY A 31 -2.98 14.94 -2.88
C GLY A 31 -4.01 14.52 -1.84
N LEU A 32 -3.58 13.86 -0.76
CA LEU A 32 -4.46 13.47 0.34
C LEU A 32 -5.07 14.69 1.04
N HIS A 33 -4.28 15.74 1.28
CA HIS A 33 -4.80 16.99 1.87
C HIS A 33 -5.87 17.63 0.98
N ILE A 34 -5.62 17.72 -0.33
CA ILE A 34 -6.59 18.24 -1.30
C ILE A 34 -7.86 17.39 -1.30
N ALA A 35 -7.73 16.06 -1.32
CA ALA A 35 -8.86 15.14 -1.28
C ALA A 35 -9.69 15.29 0.00
N ALA A 36 -9.03 15.41 1.16
CA ALA A 36 -9.70 15.63 2.43
C ALA A 36 -10.46 16.96 2.46
N SER A 37 -9.84 18.06 2.01
CA SER A 37 -10.49 19.37 1.92
C SER A 37 -11.67 19.35 0.95
N ALA A 38 -11.52 18.70 -0.21
CA ALA A 38 -12.60 18.56 -1.20
C ALA A 38 -13.78 17.72 -0.67
N ALA A 39 -13.51 16.68 0.11
CA ALA A 39 -14.54 15.83 0.69
C ALA A 39 -15.41 16.56 1.74
N CYS A 40 -14.88 17.63 2.37
CA CYS A 40 -15.64 18.43 3.34
C CYS A 40 -16.77 19.25 2.70
N ASP A 41 -16.69 19.52 1.39
CA ASP A 41 -17.70 20.27 0.64
C ASP A 41 -18.42 19.34 -0.36
N GLU A 42 -19.75 19.35 -0.37
CA GLU A 42 -20.54 18.41 -1.17
C GLU A 42 -20.51 18.75 -2.66
N GLU A 43 -20.48 20.03 -2.98
CA GLU A 43 -20.43 20.50 -4.36
C GLU A 43 -19.06 20.20 -4.97
N VAL A 44 -18.00 20.38 -4.17
CA VAL A 44 -16.62 20.06 -4.59
C VAL A 44 -16.41 18.55 -4.69
N ASP A 45 -16.88 17.74 -3.73
CA ASP A 45 -16.83 16.27 -3.81
C ASP A 45 -17.57 15.75 -5.06
N THR A 46 -18.74 16.33 -5.35
CA THR A 46 -19.52 16.00 -6.55
C THR A 46 -18.80 16.41 -7.83
N PHE A 47 -18.19 17.59 -7.87
CA PHE A 47 -17.39 18.04 -9.00
C PHE A 47 -16.20 17.09 -9.26
N VAL A 48 -15.45 16.73 -8.22
CA VAL A 48 -14.33 15.79 -8.34
C VAL A 48 -14.80 14.41 -8.77
N ARG A 49 -15.94 13.94 -8.25
CA ARG A 49 -16.56 12.68 -8.68
C ARG A 49 -16.91 12.70 -10.16
N ASN A 50 -17.49 13.78 -10.66
CA ASN A 50 -17.82 13.89 -12.08
C ASN A 50 -16.56 13.90 -12.96
N LYS A 51 -15.45 14.43 -12.45
CA LYS A 51 -14.20 14.52 -13.21
C LYS A 51 -13.34 13.26 -13.15
N THR A 52 -13.30 12.59 -12.00
CA THR A 52 -12.37 11.47 -11.71
C THR A 52 -13.07 10.13 -11.50
N GLY A 53 -14.39 10.13 -11.30
CA GLY A 53 -15.19 8.96 -10.92
C GLY A 53 -15.12 8.61 -9.42
N LEU A 54 -14.25 9.26 -8.64
CA LEU A 54 -14.05 8.94 -7.23
C LEU A 54 -15.03 9.69 -6.33
N ARG A 55 -15.65 8.97 -5.40
CA ARG A 55 -16.44 9.55 -4.31
C ARG A 55 -15.50 9.77 -3.12
N LEU A 56 -14.91 10.95 -2.96
CA LEU A 56 -13.84 11.17 -2.00
C LEU A 56 -14.33 10.94 -0.56
N ARG A 57 -15.53 11.41 -0.21
CA ARG A 57 -16.14 11.13 1.10
C ARG A 57 -16.20 9.64 1.42
N ARG A 58 -16.67 8.83 0.46
CA ARG A 58 -16.79 7.38 0.65
C ARG A 58 -15.42 6.72 0.70
N PHE A 59 -14.54 7.08 -0.22
CA PHE A 59 -13.18 6.59 -0.28
C PHE A 59 -12.42 6.84 1.02
N LEU A 60 -12.44 8.08 1.53
CA LEU A 60 -11.79 8.45 2.77
C LEU A 60 -12.43 7.76 3.99
N ALA A 61 -13.76 7.58 4.00
CA ALA A 61 -14.44 6.79 5.02
C ALA A 61 -14.01 5.32 5.01
N ASP A 62 -13.80 4.73 3.82
CA ASP A 62 -13.30 3.36 3.69
C ASP A 62 -11.85 3.23 4.19
N LEU A 63 -11.05 4.30 4.18
CA LEU A 63 -9.71 4.31 4.79
C LEU A 63 -9.74 4.22 6.33
N MET A 64 -10.86 4.51 6.99
CA MET A 64 -10.97 4.42 8.46
C MET A 64 -10.71 3.00 8.97
N VAL A 65 -10.91 1.97 8.16
CA VAL A 65 -10.56 0.58 8.53
C VAL A 65 -9.06 0.44 8.86
N LEU A 66 -8.23 1.29 8.25
CA LEU A 66 -6.79 1.32 8.47
C LEU A 66 -6.41 1.97 9.81
N GLU A 67 -7.33 2.63 10.50
CA GLU A 67 -7.09 3.17 11.85
C GLU A 67 -6.71 2.07 12.83
N THR A 68 -7.23 0.85 12.64
CA THR A 68 -6.83 -0.33 13.43
C THR A 68 -5.35 -0.72 13.29
N LEU A 69 -4.66 -0.19 12.28
CA LEU A 69 -3.22 -0.34 12.08
C LEU A 69 -2.42 0.76 12.80
N ARG A 70 -3.07 1.82 13.30
CA ARG A 70 -2.46 2.99 13.94
C ARG A 70 -2.01 2.73 15.38
N ASP A 71 -2.65 1.80 16.11
CA ASP A 71 -2.30 1.38 17.49
C ASP A 71 -0.97 0.60 17.61
N VAL A 72 -0.03 0.88 16.72
CA VAL A 72 1.25 0.18 16.59
C VAL A 72 2.41 1.17 16.67
N ARG A 73 2.24 2.27 17.42
CA ARG A 73 3.35 3.11 17.90
C ARG A 73 3.51 3.01 19.42
N PRO A 74 4.75 3.20 19.91
CA PRO A 74 5.38 2.28 20.83
C PRO A 74 5.26 2.79 22.27
N GLU A 75 4.19 2.41 22.97
CA GLU A 75 4.27 2.41 24.43
C GLU A 75 5.17 1.23 24.82
N GLU A 76 6.40 1.58 25.18
CA GLU A 76 7.36 0.86 26.03
C GLU A 76 6.89 -0.56 26.44
N GLY A 77 7.28 -1.57 25.67
CA GLY A 77 6.86 -2.94 25.93
C GLY A 77 7.55 -3.92 25.00
N GLU A 78 8.82 -4.18 25.28
CA GLU A 78 9.67 -5.11 24.54
C GLU A 78 9.02 -6.50 24.38
N GLY A 79 9.10 -7.06 23.17
CA GLY A 79 9.07 -8.52 22.97
C GLY A 79 7.87 -9.12 22.23
N GLN A 80 6.63 -8.73 22.53
CA GLN A 80 5.45 -9.47 22.02
C GLN A 80 4.83 -8.89 20.73
N GLY A 81 4.96 -7.59 20.49
CA GLY A 81 4.35 -6.91 19.35
C GLY A 81 4.92 -7.31 17.98
N ALA A 82 6.24 -7.54 17.88
CA ALA A 82 6.90 -7.82 16.60
C ALA A 82 6.45 -9.15 15.96
N ARG A 83 6.18 -10.18 16.77
CA ARG A 83 5.68 -11.48 16.28
C ARG A 83 4.24 -11.38 15.76
N ARG A 84 3.39 -10.60 16.44
CA ARG A 84 2.02 -10.33 16.02
C ARG A 84 1.97 -9.48 14.74
N ARG A 85 2.85 -8.46 14.61
CA ARG A 85 3.01 -7.65 13.38
C ARG A 85 3.37 -8.51 12.15
N ARG A 86 4.29 -9.47 12.31
CA ARG A 86 4.69 -10.37 11.22
C ARG A 86 3.55 -11.30 10.80
N SER A 87 2.70 -11.75 11.72
CA SER A 87 1.59 -12.65 11.38
C SER A 87 0.42 -11.93 10.72
N THR A 88 0.07 -10.71 11.14
CA THR A 88 -1.00 -9.92 10.51
C THR A 88 -0.62 -9.49 9.09
N LEU A 89 0.61 -8.98 8.91
CA LEU A 89 1.11 -8.61 7.58
C LEU A 89 1.20 -9.82 6.65
N ARG A 90 1.60 -10.99 7.15
CA ARG A 90 1.60 -12.24 6.37
C ARG A 90 0.20 -12.65 5.95
N LYS A 91 -0.79 -12.56 6.85
CA LYS A 91 -2.20 -12.86 6.52
C LYS A 91 -2.73 -11.90 5.45
N LEU A 92 -2.46 -10.61 5.58
CA LEU A 92 -2.88 -9.60 4.60
C LEU A 92 -2.23 -9.85 3.23
N LYS A 93 -0.92 -10.09 3.17
CA LYS A 93 -0.22 -10.44 1.92
C LYS A 93 -0.80 -11.70 1.28
N GLN A 94 -1.13 -12.72 2.08
CA GLN A 94 -1.71 -13.96 1.57
C GLN A 94 -3.13 -13.74 1.02
N GLN A 95 -3.94 -12.89 1.67
CA GLN A 95 -5.27 -12.53 1.18
C GLN A 95 -5.20 -11.73 -0.12
N VAL A 96 -4.26 -10.80 -0.25
CA VAL A 96 -4.03 -10.04 -1.50
C VAL A 96 -3.58 -10.98 -2.61
N ARG A 97 -2.68 -11.93 -2.34
CA ARG A 97 -2.24 -12.91 -3.34
C ARG A 97 -3.40 -13.80 -3.82
N ARG A 98 -4.21 -14.31 -2.89
CA ARG A 98 -5.42 -15.08 -3.24
C ARG A 98 -6.43 -14.28 -4.04
N SER A 99 -6.64 -13.00 -3.70
CA SER A 99 -7.53 -12.11 -4.45
C SER A 99 -7.04 -11.89 -5.89
N ARG A 100 -5.72 -11.77 -6.09
CA ARG A 100 -5.11 -11.72 -7.43
C ARG A 100 -5.28 -13.03 -8.19
N GLU A 101 -4.97 -14.17 -7.57
CA GLU A 101 -5.13 -15.50 -8.17
C GLU A 101 -6.59 -15.76 -8.60
N ILE A 102 -7.58 -15.37 -7.78
CA ILE A 102 -9.00 -15.49 -8.12
C ILE A 102 -9.38 -14.58 -9.30
N ARG A 103 -8.85 -13.35 -9.34
CA ARG A 103 -9.09 -12.41 -10.44
C ARG A 103 -8.45 -12.88 -11.75
N GLU A 104 -7.29 -13.50 -11.68
CA GLU A 104 -6.57 -14.07 -12.84
C GLU A 104 -7.26 -15.35 -13.34
N LEU A 105 -7.71 -16.23 -12.43
CA LEU A 105 -8.50 -17.42 -12.80
C LEU A 105 -9.87 -17.05 -13.37
N GLY A 106 -10.49 -15.97 -12.89
CA GLY A 106 -11.74 -15.44 -13.44
C GLY A 106 -11.58 -14.71 -14.78
N MET A 107 -10.34 -14.43 -15.22
CA MET A 107 -10.04 -13.91 -16.56
C MET A 107 -9.59 -15.01 -17.54
N ALA A 108 -9.31 -16.22 -17.05
CA ALA A 108 -8.89 -17.38 -17.83
C ALA A 108 -10.03 -18.40 -18.11
N ALA A 109 -11.26 -18.09 -17.69
CA ALA A 109 -12.47 -18.86 -17.94
C ALA A 109 -13.45 -18.04 -18.81
#